data_AF-A0A943C754-F1
#
_entry.id   AF-A0A943C754-F1
#
_cell.length_a   1.000
_cell.length_b   1.000
_cell.length_c   1.000
_cell.angle_alpha   90.00
_cell.angle_beta   90.00
_cell.angle_gamma   90.00
#
_symmetry.space_group_name_H-M   'P 1'
#
loop_
_entity.id
_entity.type
_entity.pdbx_description
1 polymer ?
#
loop_
_entity_poly.entity_id
_entity_poly.type
_entity_poly.pdbx_seq_one_letter_code
_entity_poly.pdbx_strand_id
1 'polypeptide(L)'
;MKFIYPAVFRKTESGTFKAFFPDLECCYAEGDTLDDAIDKANEAAYDWISVELSEEGALPSISDECDMDLQEGDIVRNISVNIRFTDGWDE
;
A
#
# COMPACT_ATOMS: atom_id res chain seq x y z
N MET A 1 8.59 -12.20 5.71
CA MET A 1 7.81 -12.33 4.47
C MET A 1 7.86 -10.99 3.73
N LYS A 2 7.84 -11.02 2.40
CA LYS A 2 7.82 -9.82 1.55
C LYS A 2 6.57 -9.84 0.70
N PHE A 3 5.79 -8.77 0.76
CA PHE A 3 4.57 -8.56 -0.03
C PHE A 3 4.76 -7.33 -0.91
N ILE A 4 4.14 -7.32 -2.09
CA ILE A 4 4.27 -6.24 -3.05
C ILE A 4 2.90 -5.95 -3.62
N TYR A 5 2.36 -4.76 -3.32
CA TYR A 5 1.06 -4.32 -3.83
C TYR A 5 1.24 -3.03 -4.63
N PRO A 6 0.57 -2.89 -5.79
CA PRO A 6 0.57 -1.65 -6.54
C PRO A 6 -0.25 -0.59 -5.80
N ALA A 7 0.29 0.62 -5.69
CA ALA A 7 -0.44 1.79 -5.23
C ALA A 7 -0.55 2.80 -6.37
N VAL A 8 -1.73 3.40 -6.49
CA VAL A 8 -2.02 4.49 -7.43
C VAL A 8 -1.91 5.80 -6.69
N PHE A 9 -1.05 6.68 -7.19
CA PHE A 9 -0.84 8.03 -6.68
C PHE A 9 -1.51 9.02 -7.63
N ARG A 10 -2.56 9.66 -7.14
CA ARG A 10 -3.30 10.69 -7.85
C ARG A 10 -2.98 12.05 -7.29
N LYS A 11 -2.56 12.97 -8.15
CA LYS A 11 -2.38 14.37 -7.77
C LYS A 11 -3.73 15.05 -7.63
N THR A 12 -3.95 15.75 -6.53
CA THR A 12 -5.18 16.52 -6.28
C THR A 12 -5.08 17.93 -6.87
N GLU A 13 -6.21 18.61 -7.01
CA GLU A 13 -6.25 20.02 -7.44
C GLU A 13 -5.53 20.96 -6.45
N SER A 14 -5.46 20.57 -5.17
CA SER A 14 -4.73 21.31 -4.13
C SER A 14 -3.21 21.12 -4.21
N GLY A 15 -2.72 20.25 -5.11
CA GLY A 15 -1.30 19.96 -5.28
C GLY A 15 -0.74 18.86 -4.38
N THR A 16 -1.55 18.29 -3.51
CA THR A 16 -1.23 17.11 -2.70
C THR A 16 -1.34 15.82 -3.52
N PHE A 17 -0.87 14.71 -2.97
CA PHE A 17 -0.95 13.38 -3.58
C PHE A 17 -1.77 12.46 -2.70
N LYS A 18 -2.78 11.83 -3.30
CA LYS A 18 -3.57 10.78 -2.66
C LYS A 18 -3.15 9.43 -3.23
N ALA A 19 -2.74 8.53 -2.35
CA ALA A 19 -2.43 7.15 -2.66
C ALA A 19 -3.61 6.23 -2.29
N PHE A 20 -3.86 5.23 -3.12
CA PHE A 20 -4.79 4.14 -2.80
C PHE A 20 -4.29 2.82 -3.37
N PHE A 21 -4.65 1.73 -2.69
CA PHE A 21 -4.36 0.38 -3.13
C PHE A 21 -5.65 -0.24 -3.68
N PRO A 22 -5.68 -0.74 -4.92
CA PRO A 22 -6.87 -1.40 -5.47
C PRO A 22 -7.14 -2.74 -4.74
N ASP A 23 -6.09 -3.39 -4.25
CA ASP A 23 -6.17 -4.73 -3.63
C ASP A 23 -6.39 -4.68 -2.12
N LEU A 24 -5.92 -3.61 -1.46
CA LEU A 24 -6.02 -3.48 0.00
C LEU A 24 -7.24 -2.61 0.33
N GLU A 25 -8.32 -3.27 0.73
CA GLU A 25 -9.60 -2.60 0.99
C GLU A 25 -9.45 -1.48 2.02
N CYS A 26 -9.97 -0.31 1.67
CA CYS A 26 -9.91 0.91 2.48
C CYS A 26 -8.49 1.38 2.87
N CYS A 27 -7.44 0.91 2.19
CA CYS A 27 -6.08 1.37 2.41
C CYS A 27 -5.79 2.62 1.54
N TYR A 28 -5.66 3.76 2.22
CA TYR A 28 -5.40 5.05 1.60
C TYR A 28 -4.26 5.76 2.30
N ALA A 29 -3.54 6.60 1.56
CA ALA A 29 -2.58 7.54 2.11
C ALA A 29 -2.72 8.90 1.43
N GLU A 30 -2.31 9.96 2.11
CA GLU A 30 -2.28 11.30 1.54
C GLU A 30 -1.03 12.02 2.01
N GLY A 31 -0.34 12.68 1.09
CA GLY A 31 0.85 13.44 1.39
C GLY A 31 0.96 14.74 0.60
N ASP A 32 1.73 15.69 1.14
CA ASP A 32 1.97 16.99 0.49
C ASP A 32 2.79 16.86 -0.80
N THR A 33 3.62 15.82 -0.87
CA THR A 33 4.45 15.50 -2.03
C THR A 33 4.30 14.02 -2.38
N LEU A 34 4.73 13.66 -3.60
CA LEU A 34 4.71 12.26 -4.03
C LEU A 34 5.53 11.36 -3.08
N ASP A 35 6.68 11.84 -2.61
CA ASP A 35 7.57 11.08 -1.72
C ASP A 35 6.91 10.86 -0.34
N ASP A 36 6.31 11.91 0.22
CA ASP A 36 5.55 11.85 1.48
C ASP A 36 4.35 10.90 1.37
N ALA A 37 3.61 10.95 0.25
CA ALA A 37 2.52 10.01 0.00
C ALA A 37 3.03 8.56 -0.14
N ILE A 38 4.21 8.34 -0.73
CA ILE A 38 4.81 7.01 -0.87
C ILE A 38 5.20 6.44 0.50
N ASP A 39 5.81 7.25 1.36
CA ASP A 39 6.20 6.83 2.71
C ASP A 39 4.96 6.43 3.52
N LYS A 40 3.93 7.28 3.53
CA LYS A 40 2.66 7.01 4.19
C LYS A 40 1.92 5.81 3.60
N ALA A 41 2.00 5.60 2.28
CA ALA A 41 1.44 4.40 1.65
C ALA A 41 2.19 3.13 2.08
N ASN A 42 3.50 3.21 2.30
CA ASN A 42 4.28 2.09 2.84
C ASN A 42 3.83 1.73 4.26
N GLU A 43 3.67 2.73 5.12
CA GLU A 43 3.17 2.57 6.49
C GLU A 43 1.76 1.99 6.50
N ALA A 44 0.84 2.55 5.70
CA ALA A 44 -0.55 2.10 5.62
C ALA A 44 -0.65 0.66 5.13
N ALA A 45 0.11 0.27 4.10
CA ALA A 45 0.15 -1.11 3.61
C ALA A 45 0.79 -2.06 4.63
N TYR A 46 1.82 -1.62 5.35
CA TYR A 46 2.43 -2.41 6.42
C TYR A 46 1.43 -2.72 7.52
N ASP A 47 0.73 -1.71 8.03
CA ASP A 47 -0.25 -1.86 9.10
C ASP A 47 -1.39 -2.78 8.66
N TRP A 48 -1.96 -2.54 7.47
CA TRP A 48 -3.03 -3.35 6.90
C TRP A 48 -2.65 -4.84 6.80
N ILE A 49 -1.51 -5.13 6.18
CA ILE A 49 -1.04 -6.52 5.98
C ILE A 49 -0.68 -7.16 7.33
N SER A 50 -0.12 -6.38 8.27
CA SER A 50 0.21 -6.88 9.61
C SER A 50 -1.04 -7.28 10.39
N VAL A 51 -2.12 -6.50 10.31
CA VAL A 51 -3.40 -6.81 10.96
C VAL A 51 -4.02 -8.06 10.34
N GLU A 52 -4.13 -8.10 9.01
CA GLU A 52 -4.71 -9.25 8.30
C GLU A 52 -3.99 -10.56 8.62
N LEU A 53 -2.65 -10.54 8.65
CA LEU A 53 -1.86 -11.71 9.02
C LEU A 53 -2.00 -12.08 10.51
N SER A 54 -2.19 -11.11 11.40
CA SER A 54 -2.37 -11.36 12.83
C SER A 54 -3.72 -11.99 13.14
N GLU A 55 -4.74 -11.75 12.32
CA GLU A 55 -6.07 -12.38 12.43
C GLU A 55 -6.15 -13.73 11.70
N GLU A 56 -5.01 -14.29 11.29
CA GLU A 56 -4.90 -15.51 10.44
C GLU A 56 -5.68 -15.39 9.11
N GLY A 57 -5.90 -14.16 8.67
CA GLY A 57 -6.59 -13.80 7.44
C GLY A 57 -5.79 -14.13 6.18
N ALA A 58 -6.50 -14.21 5.06
CA ALA A 58 -5.89 -14.47 3.76
C ALA A 58 -5.66 -13.13 3.05
N LEU A 59 -4.41 -12.87 2.67
CA LEU A 59 -4.09 -11.66 1.92
C LEU A 59 -4.75 -11.67 0.54
N PRO A 60 -5.23 -10.50 0.07
CA PRO A 60 -5.88 -10.38 -1.23
C PRO A 60 -4.89 -10.67 -2.36
N SER A 61 -5.43 -11.10 -3.50
CA SER A 61 -4.64 -11.27 -4.73
C SER A 61 -4.18 -9.91 -5.23
N ILE A 62 -3.01 -9.88 -5.87
CA ILE A 62 -2.43 -8.65 -6.41
C ILE A 62 -3.04 -8.40 -7.78
N SER A 63 -3.59 -7.20 -7.99
CA SER A 63 -4.11 -6.78 -9.29
C SER A 63 -2.97 -6.51 -10.26
N ASP A 64 -3.17 -6.91 -11.51
CA ASP A 64 -2.32 -6.51 -12.62
C ASP A 64 -2.56 -5.05 -12.98
N GLU A 65 -1.54 -4.38 -13.51
CA GLU A 65 -1.64 -2.99 -13.96
C GLU A 65 -2.76 -2.74 -15.00
N CYS A 66 -3.14 -3.79 -15.74
CA CYS A 66 -4.20 -3.72 -16.75
C CYS A 66 -5.61 -3.74 -16.15
N ASP A 67 -5.79 -4.21 -14.92
CA ASP A 67 -7.09 -4.28 -14.24
C ASP A 67 -7.40 -2.98 -13.44
N MET A 68 -6.43 -2.07 -13.36
CA MET A 68 -6.52 -0.86 -12.55
C MET A 68 -7.21 0.28 -13.30
N ASP A 69 -8.18 0.93 -12.65
CA ASP A 69 -8.80 2.18 -13.13
C ASP A 69 -7.86 3.39 -12.95
N LEU A 70 -6.96 3.57 -13.93
CA LEU A 70 -6.02 4.68 -13.98
C LEU A 70 -6.59 5.87 -14.75
N GLN A 71 -6.34 7.08 -14.24
CA GLN A 71 -6.66 8.35 -14.88
C GLN A 71 -5.40 8.99 -15.48
N GLU A 72 -5.59 9.92 -16.40
CA GLU A 72 -4.48 10.65 -17.01
C GLU A 72 -3.70 11.42 -15.94
N GLY A 73 -2.40 11.13 -15.83
CA GLY A 73 -1.52 11.73 -14.83
C GLY A 73 -1.36 10.94 -13.52
N ASP A 74 -2.06 9.81 -13.37
CA ASP A 74 -1.82 8.90 -12.26
C ASP A 74 -0.44 8.23 -12.35
N ILE A 75 0.15 8.00 -11.18
CA ILE A 75 1.45 7.34 -11.06
C ILE A 75 1.23 6.02 -10.31
N VAL A 76 1.61 4.90 -10.93
CA VAL A 76 1.58 3.60 -10.27
C VAL A 76 2.96 3.28 -9.69
N ARG A 77 3.01 2.84 -8.44
CA ARG A 77 4.23 2.35 -7.79
C ARG A 77 3.97 1.07 -7.02
N ASN A 78 4.85 0.10 -7.16
CA ASN A 78 4.84 -1.10 -6.35
C ASN A 78 5.42 -0.80 -4.97
N ILE A 79 4.60 -0.94 -3.93
CA ILE A 79 4.98 -0.79 -2.54
C ILE A 79 5.39 -2.15 -2.00
N SER A 80 6.66 -2.30 -1.64
CA SER A 80 7.16 -3.52 -1.03
C SER A 80 7.12 -3.42 0.49
N VAL A 81 6.34 -4.31 1.11
CA VAL A 81 6.20 -4.42 2.55
C VAL A 81 6.96 -5.65 3.03
N ASN A 82 7.90 -5.47 3.95
CA ASN A 82 8.66 -6.57 4.53
C ASN A 82 8.27 -6.76 6.01
N ILE A 83 7.46 -7.78 6.28
CA ILE A 83 7.05 -8.15 7.64
C ILE A 83 7.99 -9.22 8.17
N ARG A 84 8.63 -8.98 9.31
CA ARG A 84 9.40 -10.00 10.03
C ARG A 84 8.59 -10.42 11.25
N PHE A 85 8.04 -11.63 11.23
CA PHE A 85 7.59 -12.29 12.44
C PHE A 85 8.85 -12.68 13.22
N THR A 86 9.26 -11.85 14.17
CA THR A 86 10.11 -12.33 15.26
C THR A 86 9.17 -13.06 16.21
N ASP A 87 8.89 -14.32 15.90
CA ASP A 87 8.42 -15.26 16.92
C ASP A 87 9.45 -15.21 18.05
N GLY A 88 9.00 -14.90 19.26
CA GLY A 88 9.86 -14.71 20.41
C GLY A 88 10.72 -15.94 20.65
N TRP A 89 11.99 -15.87 20.27
CA TRP A 89 13.04 -16.73 20.79
C TRP A 89 13.93 -15.89 21.69
N ASP A 90 13.41 -15.61 22.88
CA ASP A 90 14.23 -15.36 24.07
C ASP A 90 13.55 -16.16 25.19
N GLU A 91 13.86 -17.46 25.20
CA GLU A 91 13.68 -18.35 26.36
C GLU A 91 14.93 -18.27 27.24
#